data_AF-A0A8T3VCM7-F1
#
_entry.id   AF-A0A8T3VCM7-F1
#
_cell.length_a   1.000
_cell.length_b   1.000
_cell.length_c   1.000
_cell.angle_alpha   90.00
_cell.angle_beta   90.00
_cell.angle_gamma   90.00
#
_symmetry.space_group_name_H-M   'P 1'
#
loop_
_entity.id
_entity.type
_entity.pdbx_description
1 polymer ?
#
loop_
_entity_poly.entity_id
_entity_poly.type
_entity_poly.pdbx_seq_one_letter_code
_entity_poly.pdbx_strand_id
1 'polypeptide(L)'
;MECPHCGYVAARLDNELKTSPDFLKSEEYLTCEGNDFKSDLSKRFYRRYLISKAENDHNSEFYSLLHCAWACDDTDDGLAVEMRKLAVDLVDKVDDENENLKLIKADLLRRSLQFERLIEEYSDFTSNDKLSYSIIRFQLGLAAMEDSDCYTIQEVVNEFDPTE
;
A
#
# COMPACT_ATOMS: atom_id res chain seq x y z
N MET A 1 -11.43 3.92 -12.51
CA MET A 1 -11.78 4.40 -13.86
C MET A 1 -11.32 5.84 -14.01
N GLU A 2 -11.00 6.27 -15.23
CA GLU A 2 -10.55 7.64 -15.52
C GLU A 2 -11.51 8.29 -16.52
N CYS A 3 -11.92 9.52 -16.24
CA CYS A 3 -12.77 10.30 -17.14
C CYS A 3 -11.94 10.79 -18.34
N PRO A 4 -12.29 10.44 -19.59
CA PRO A 4 -11.51 10.82 -20.76
C PRO A 4 -11.55 12.33 -21.07
N HIS A 5 -12.49 13.07 -20.46
CA HIS A 5 -12.64 14.51 -20.71
C HIS A 5 -11.80 15.39 -19.78
N CYS A 6 -11.69 15.02 -18.49
CA CYS A 6 -11.02 15.84 -17.48
C CYS A 6 -9.93 15.12 -16.68
N GLY A 7 -9.69 13.83 -16.95
CA GLY A 7 -8.70 13.04 -16.23
C GLY A 7 -9.11 12.62 -14.82
N TYR A 8 -10.31 12.99 -14.33
CA TYR A 8 -10.78 12.60 -13.00
C TYR A 8 -10.76 11.08 -12.81
N VAL A 9 -10.13 10.61 -11.74
CA VAL A 9 -10.04 9.19 -11.40
C VAL A 9 -10.93 8.87 -10.20
N ALA A 10 -11.82 7.90 -10.37
CA ALA A 10 -12.66 7.38 -9.31
C ALA A 10 -12.94 5.88 -9.50
N ALA A 11 -13.32 5.18 -8.42
CA ALA A 11 -13.80 3.81 -8.50
C ALA A 11 -15.02 3.70 -9.43
N ARG A 12 -15.92 4.68 -9.34
CA ARG A 12 -17.04 4.85 -10.26
C ARG A 12 -17.16 6.31 -10.71
N LEU A 13 -17.37 6.53 -12.02
CA LEU A 13 -17.43 7.88 -12.61
C LEU A 13 -18.80 8.56 -12.45
N ASP A 14 -19.81 7.83 -11.99
CA ASP A 14 -21.12 8.38 -11.61
C ASP A 14 -21.12 9.01 -10.21
N ASN A 15 -20.04 8.85 -9.46
CA ASN A 15 -19.83 9.55 -8.20
C ASN A 15 -19.67 11.05 -8.43
N GLU A 16 -20.20 11.85 -7.50
CA GLU A 16 -20.02 13.30 -7.49
C GLU A 16 -18.54 13.66 -7.53
N LEU A 17 -18.20 14.67 -8.35
CA LEU A 17 -16.86 15.24 -8.40
C LEU A 17 -16.64 16.02 -7.10
N LYS A 18 -15.89 15.43 -6.17
CA LYS A 18 -15.60 16.04 -4.87
C LYS A 18 -14.34 16.93 -4.87
N THR A 19 -13.63 16.98 -5.98
CA THR A 19 -12.42 17.81 -6.18
C THR A 19 -12.66 18.96 -7.15
N SER A 20 -11.85 20.01 -7.07
CA SER A 20 -11.95 21.15 -7.97
C SER A 20 -11.48 20.79 -9.39
N PRO A 21 -12.19 21.22 -10.46
CA PRO A 21 -11.69 21.12 -11.83
C PRO A 21 -10.32 21.77 -12.06
N ASP A 22 -9.96 22.79 -11.26
CA ASP A 22 -8.66 23.45 -11.36
C ASP A 22 -7.54 22.56 -10.80
N PHE A 23 -7.83 21.75 -9.77
CA PHE A 23 -6.88 20.78 -9.24
C PHE A 23 -6.53 19.71 -10.29
N LEU A 24 -7.51 19.23 -11.05
CA LEU A 24 -7.26 18.26 -12.14
C LEU A 24 -6.40 18.80 -13.28
N LYS A 25 -6.22 20.13 -13.34
CA LYS A 25 -5.35 20.82 -14.30
C LYS A 25 -4.02 21.24 -13.68
N SER A 26 -3.81 20.99 -12.39
CA SER A 26 -2.57 21.36 -11.72
C SER A 26 -1.40 20.52 -12.24
N GLU A 27 -0.20 21.10 -12.19
CA GLU A 27 1.02 20.39 -12.57
C GLU A 27 1.24 19.15 -11.71
N GLU A 28 1.03 19.27 -10.40
CA GLU A 28 1.14 18.16 -9.43
C GLU A 28 0.26 16.97 -9.83
N TYR A 29 -0.99 17.21 -10.22
CA TYR A 29 -1.90 16.14 -10.64
C TYR A 29 -1.52 15.53 -11.99
N LEU A 30 -1.19 16.39 -12.97
CA LEU A 30 -0.91 15.95 -14.33
C LEU A 30 0.37 15.13 -14.43
N THR A 31 1.40 15.55 -13.67
CA THR A 31 2.73 14.93 -13.61
C THR A 31 2.89 13.91 -12.49
N CYS A 32 1.84 13.68 -11.68
CA CYS A 32 1.90 12.79 -10.53
C CYS A 32 3.02 13.14 -9.54
N GLU A 33 3.11 14.44 -9.19
CA GLU A 33 4.18 15.00 -8.36
C GLU A 33 5.59 14.66 -8.91
N GLY A 34 5.71 14.54 -10.24
CA GLY A 34 6.97 14.22 -10.94
C GLY A 34 7.29 12.72 -11.04
N ASN A 35 6.44 11.82 -10.54
CA ASN A 35 6.64 10.38 -10.64
C ASN A 35 6.40 9.87 -12.06
N ASP A 36 7.44 9.29 -12.66
CA ASP A 36 7.40 8.68 -13.99
C ASP A 36 7.06 7.19 -13.91
N PHE A 37 5.78 6.89 -13.71
CA PHE A 37 5.29 5.52 -13.61
C PHE A 37 5.41 4.77 -14.94
N LYS A 38 5.91 3.53 -14.90
CA LYS A 38 5.97 2.63 -16.08
C LYS A 38 4.58 2.24 -16.60
N SER A 39 3.56 2.22 -15.74
CA SER A 39 2.21 1.75 -16.07
C SER A 39 1.14 2.84 -15.90
N ASP A 40 0.20 2.90 -16.85
CA ASP A 40 -0.98 3.77 -16.76
C ASP A 40 -1.87 3.40 -15.57
N LEU A 41 -1.82 2.14 -15.11
CA LEU A 41 -2.61 1.68 -13.97
C LEU A 41 -2.06 2.25 -12.67
N SER A 42 -0.74 2.19 -12.46
CA SER A 42 -0.06 2.83 -11.32
C SER A 42 -0.32 4.33 -11.32
N LYS A 43 -0.19 4.98 -12.48
CA LYS A 43 -0.49 6.39 -12.65
C LYS A 43 -1.93 6.75 -12.24
N ARG A 44 -2.91 5.93 -12.61
CA ARG A 44 -4.31 6.12 -12.20
C ARG A 44 -4.51 5.98 -10.69
N PHE A 45 -3.90 4.96 -10.07
CA PHE A 45 -3.97 4.81 -8.61
C PHE A 45 -3.32 5.97 -7.87
N TYR A 46 -2.16 6.44 -8.33
CA TYR A 46 -1.51 7.60 -7.76
C TYR A 46 -2.34 8.88 -7.90
N ARG A 47 -2.95 9.10 -9.07
CA ARG A 47 -3.90 10.21 -9.27
C ARG A 47 -5.11 10.12 -8.34
N ARG A 48 -5.61 8.91 -8.06
CA ARG A 48 -6.67 8.73 -7.06
C ARG A 48 -6.17 9.09 -5.66
N TYR A 49 -4.95 8.71 -5.29
CA TYR A 49 -4.30 9.15 -4.05
C TYR A 49 -4.29 10.69 -3.94
N LEU A 50 -3.86 11.40 -4.98
CA LEU A 50 -3.81 12.87 -4.97
C LEU A 50 -5.21 13.51 -4.80
N ILE A 51 -6.24 12.93 -5.42
CA ILE A 51 -7.62 13.37 -5.22
C ILE A 51 -8.05 13.14 -3.77
N SER A 52 -7.80 11.95 -3.23
CA SER A 52 -8.14 11.61 -1.83
C SER A 52 -7.42 12.50 -0.82
N LYS A 53 -6.17 12.83 -1.08
CA LYS A 53 -5.37 13.79 -0.28
C LYS A 53 -6.00 15.18 -0.29
N ALA A 54 -6.43 15.67 -1.46
CA ALA A 54 -7.13 16.95 -1.56
C ALA A 54 -8.51 16.95 -0.83
N GLU A 55 -9.14 15.78 -0.73
CA GLU A 55 -10.40 15.55 -0.03
C GLU A 55 -10.22 15.28 1.48
N ASN A 56 -8.99 15.14 1.97
CA ASN A 56 -8.64 14.64 3.32
C ASN A 56 -9.27 13.27 3.66
N ASP A 57 -9.40 12.39 2.66
CA ASP A 57 -9.90 11.02 2.82
C ASP A 57 -8.72 10.05 2.99
N HIS A 58 -8.17 9.98 4.21
CA HIS A 58 -6.97 9.20 4.53
C HIS A 58 -7.12 7.70 4.24
N ASN A 59 -8.33 7.14 4.39
CA ASN A 59 -8.59 5.75 4.04
C ASN A 59 -8.42 5.51 2.54
N SER A 60 -9.03 6.36 1.70
CA SER A 60 -8.84 6.26 0.26
C SER A 60 -7.40 6.58 -0.16
N GLU A 61 -6.71 7.51 0.51
CA GLU A 61 -5.29 7.77 0.26
C GLU A 61 -4.45 6.49 0.45
N PHE A 62 -4.63 5.82 1.59
CA PHE A 62 -3.90 4.60 1.93
C PHE A 62 -4.12 3.49 0.89
N TYR A 63 -5.37 3.14 0.62
CA TYR A 63 -5.66 2.05 -0.33
C TYR A 63 -5.23 2.41 -1.76
N SER A 64 -5.29 3.69 -2.14
CA SER A 64 -4.81 4.12 -3.45
C SER A 64 -3.30 3.94 -3.59
N LEU A 65 -2.52 4.26 -2.57
CA LEU A 65 -1.07 4.02 -2.57
C LEU A 65 -0.73 2.54 -2.51
N LEU A 66 -1.46 1.74 -1.72
CA LEU A 66 -1.30 0.29 -1.68
C LEU A 66 -1.51 -0.34 -3.06
N HIS A 67 -2.60 0.01 -3.74
CA HIS A 67 -2.88 -0.47 -5.09
C HIS A 67 -1.90 0.09 -6.13
N CYS A 68 -1.41 1.31 -5.95
CA CYS A 68 -0.35 1.87 -6.77
C CYS A 68 0.92 1.03 -6.68
N ALA A 69 1.34 0.66 -5.46
CA ALA A 69 2.51 -0.18 -5.23
C ALA A 69 2.37 -1.56 -5.91
N TRP A 70 1.19 -2.19 -5.81
CA TRP A 70 0.93 -3.47 -6.50
C TRP A 70 0.95 -3.35 -8.02
N ALA A 71 0.37 -2.29 -8.58
CA ALA A 71 0.44 -2.03 -10.02
C ALA A 71 1.88 -1.73 -10.48
N CYS A 72 2.72 -1.15 -9.62
CA CYS A 72 4.15 -0.99 -9.87
C CYS A 72 4.86 -2.35 -9.90
N ASP A 73 4.57 -3.25 -8.93
CA ASP A 73 5.13 -4.61 -8.90
C ASP A 73 4.85 -5.39 -10.18
N ASP A 74 3.61 -5.33 -10.67
CA ASP A 74 3.18 -6.02 -11.91
C ASP A 74 4.00 -5.60 -13.15
N THR A 75 4.68 -4.45 -13.07
CA THR A 75 5.50 -3.89 -14.16
C THR A 75 6.97 -3.73 -13.79
N ASP A 76 7.41 -4.33 -12.67
CA ASP A 76 8.77 -4.22 -12.13
C ASP A 76 9.22 -2.75 -12.01
N ASP A 77 8.32 -1.87 -11.58
CA ASP A 77 8.58 -0.44 -11.39
C ASP A 77 9.16 -0.19 -9.99
N GLY A 78 10.37 0.38 -9.94
CA GLY A 78 11.08 0.68 -8.70
C GLY A 78 10.35 1.67 -7.78
N LEU A 79 9.39 2.44 -8.31
CA LEU A 79 8.52 3.29 -7.50
C LEU A 79 7.65 2.51 -6.50
N ALA A 80 7.50 1.18 -6.67
CA ALA A 80 6.75 0.34 -5.73
C ALA A 80 7.21 0.52 -4.27
N VAL A 81 8.53 0.60 -4.04
CA VAL A 81 9.10 0.79 -2.70
C VAL A 81 8.68 2.13 -2.09
N GLU A 82 8.76 3.21 -2.86
CA GLU A 82 8.37 4.54 -2.39
C GLU A 82 6.85 4.65 -2.13
N MET A 83 6.02 4.02 -2.97
CA MET A 83 4.58 3.97 -2.74
C MET A 83 4.22 3.24 -1.45
N ARG A 84 4.95 2.16 -1.12
CA ARG A 84 4.77 1.46 0.16
C ARG A 84 5.18 2.31 1.36
N LYS A 85 6.30 3.05 1.27
CA LYS A 85 6.71 3.98 2.34
C LYS A 85 5.63 5.03 2.62
N LEU A 86 5.10 5.65 1.56
CA LEU A 86 4.00 6.61 1.70
C LEU A 86 2.74 5.97 2.31
N ALA A 87 2.43 4.72 1.95
CA ALA A 87 1.31 3.99 2.54
C ALA A 87 1.52 3.71 4.04
N VAL A 88 2.74 3.34 4.45
CA VAL A 88 3.09 3.15 5.88
C VAL A 88 2.88 4.45 6.67
N ASP A 89 3.34 5.59 6.15
CA ASP A 89 3.16 6.90 6.80
C ASP A 89 1.68 7.27 7.01
N LEU A 90 0.78 6.76 6.16
CA LEU A 90 -0.66 6.94 6.33
C LEU A 90 -1.23 5.99 7.38
N VAL A 91 -0.81 4.72 7.40
CA VAL A 91 -1.23 3.78 8.46
C VAL A 91 -0.82 4.30 9.83
N ASP A 92 0.38 4.87 9.96
CA ASP A 92 0.87 5.46 11.21
C ASP A 92 -0.02 6.59 11.76
N LYS A 93 -0.74 7.30 10.88
CA LYS A 93 -1.65 8.38 11.25
C LYS A 93 -3.03 7.88 11.63
N VAL A 94 -3.36 6.64 11.27
CA VAL A 94 -4.64 6.01 11.59
C VAL A 94 -4.40 5.13 12.81
N ASP A 95 -4.80 5.61 13.99
CA ASP A 95 -4.84 4.79 15.20
C ASP A 95 -5.95 3.77 15.04
N ASP A 96 -5.59 2.53 14.68
CA ASP A 96 -6.56 1.46 14.48
C ASP A 96 -6.12 0.16 15.17
N GLU A 97 -6.99 -0.34 16.05
CA GLU A 97 -6.87 -1.68 16.63
C GLU A 97 -7.12 -2.78 15.58
N ASN A 98 -7.50 -2.42 14.35
CA ASN A 98 -7.71 -3.33 13.23
C ASN A 98 -6.48 -4.15 12.89
N GLU A 99 -6.59 -5.43 13.22
CA GLU A 99 -5.57 -6.43 13.02
C GLU A 99 -5.17 -6.58 11.55
N ASN A 100 -6.10 -6.45 10.60
CA ASN A 100 -5.77 -6.54 9.18
C ASN A 100 -4.83 -5.42 8.73
N LEU A 101 -5.02 -4.20 9.24
CA LEU A 101 -4.09 -3.10 8.95
C LEU A 101 -2.71 -3.36 9.54
N LYS A 102 -2.64 -3.98 10.72
CA LYS A 102 -1.35 -4.41 11.31
C LYS A 102 -0.64 -5.44 10.43
N LEU A 103 -1.37 -6.42 9.88
CA LEU A 103 -0.81 -7.40 8.94
C LEU A 103 -0.31 -6.73 7.66
N ILE A 104 -1.12 -5.84 7.07
CA ILE A 104 -0.75 -5.12 5.85
C ILE A 104 0.48 -4.23 6.11
N LYS A 105 0.52 -3.49 7.21
CA LYS A 105 1.67 -2.65 7.56
C LYS A 105 2.95 -3.48 7.74
N ALA A 106 2.86 -4.67 8.35
CA ALA A 106 4.02 -5.54 8.48
C ALA A 106 4.62 -5.93 7.12
N ASP A 107 3.77 -6.33 6.17
CA ASP A 107 4.21 -6.62 4.79
C ASP A 107 4.75 -5.37 4.09
N LEU A 108 4.08 -4.22 4.25
CA LEU A 108 4.54 -2.94 3.68
C LEU A 108 5.92 -2.54 4.19
N LEU A 109 6.17 -2.63 5.50
CA LEU A 109 7.46 -2.33 6.11
C LEU A 109 8.55 -3.23 5.51
N ARG A 110 8.33 -4.54 5.46
CA ARG A 110 9.29 -5.49 4.89
C ARG A 110 9.56 -5.21 3.41
N ARG A 111 8.52 -5.10 2.59
CA ARG A 111 8.64 -4.89 1.14
C ARG A 111 9.05 -3.47 0.76
N SER A 112 9.19 -2.57 1.73
CA SER A 112 9.80 -1.24 1.55
C SER A 112 11.18 -1.12 2.19
N LEU A 113 11.78 -2.26 2.58
CA LEU A 113 13.12 -2.37 3.17
C LEU A 113 13.25 -1.72 4.55
N GLN A 114 12.14 -1.53 5.27
CA GLN A 114 12.12 -0.99 6.64
C GLN A 114 12.20 -2.13 7.67
N PHE A 115 13.22 -2.99 7.53
CA PHE A 115 13.34 -4.24 8.30
C PHE A 115 13.51 -3.99 9.80
N GLU A 116 14.38 -3.07 10.21
CA GLU A 116 14.57 -2.80 11.65
C GLU A 116 13.29 -2.30 12.30
N ARG A 117 12.58 -1.43 11.59
CA ARG A 117 11.30 -0.89 12.05
C ARG A 117 10.22 -1.96 12.19
N LEU A 118 10.15 -2.90 11.24
CA LEU A 118 9.25 -4.05 11.36
C LEU A 118 9.56 -4.87 12.62
N ILE A 119 10.85 -5.15 12.85
CA ILE A 119 11.28 -5.94 14.01
C ILE A 119 10.95 -5.20 15.31
N GLU A 120 11.25 -3.91 15.40
CA GLU A 120 10.96 -3.07 16.56
C GLU A 120 9.46 -3.02 16.89
N GLU A 121 8.61 -2.81 15.88
CA GLU A 121 7.17 -2.63 16.10
C GLU A 121 6.41 -3.94 16.37
N TYR A 122 6.90 -5.08 15.85
CA TYR A 122 6.14 -6.34 15.85
C TYR A 122 6.79 -7.49 16.64
N SER A 123 7.99 -7.32 17.22
CA SER A 123 8.65 -8.40 18.00
C SER A 123 7.73 -8.99 19.07
N ASP A 124 6.96 -8.13 19.74
CA ASP A 124 6.08 -8.46 20.85
C ASP A 124 4.62 -8.65 20.41
N PHE A 125 4.35 -8.68 19.09
CA PHE A 125 3.01 -8.86 18.56
C PHE A 125 2.40 -10.20 19.02
N THR A 126 1.17 -10.12 19.51
CA THR A 126 0.35 -11.28 19.89
C THR A 126 -1.04 -11.15 19.27
N SER A 127 -1.64 -12.28 18.91
CA SER A 127 -3.03 -12.35 18.45
C SER A 127 -3.67 -13.66 18.91
N ASN A 128 -4.99 -13.63 19.12
CA ASN A 128 -5.78 -14.84 19.33
C ASN A 128 -6.07 -15.58 18.01
N ASP A 129 -5.93 -14.90 16.86
CA ASP A 129 -5.99 -15.54 15.56
C ASP A 129 -4.62 -16.15 15.21
N LYS A 130 -4.61 -17.48 15.07
CA LYS A 130 -3.38 -18.23 14.79
C LYS A 130 -2.77 -17.86 13.44
N LEU A 131 -3.61 -17.55 12.45
CA LEU A 131 -3.14 -17.21 11.11
C LEU A 131 -2.43 -15.85 11.14
N SER A 132 -3.06 -14.81 11.70
CA SER A 132 -2.43 -13.50 11.90
C SER A 132 -1.11 -13.58 12.65
N TYR A 133 -1.06 -14.34 13.74
CA TYR A 133 0.18 -14.55 14.50
C TYR A 133 1.27 -15.18 13.62
N SER A 134 0.92 -16.23 12.86
CA SER A 134 1.86 -16.93 11.97
C SER A 134 2.36 -16.03 10.85
N ILE A 135 1.49 -15.20 10.27
CA ILE A 135 1.87 -14.20 9.25
C ILE A 135 2.91 -13.24 9.83
N ILE A 136 2.67 -12.65 11.00
CA ILE A 136 3.65 -11.71 11.58
C ILE A 136 4.97 -12.40 11.90
N ARG A 137 4.96 -13.64 12.42
CA ARG A 137 6.20 -14.38 12.70
C ARG A 137 6.98 -14.70 11.43
N PHE A 138 6.29 -15.08 10.36
CA PHE A 138 6.87 -15.27 9.03
C PHE A 138 7.53 -13.98 8.51
N GLN A 139 6.80 -12.85 8.57
CA GLN A 139 7.29 -11.53 8.15
C GLN A 139 8.54 -11.11 8.94
N LEU A 140 8.57 -11.34 10.25
CA LEU A 140 9.75 -11.08 11.10
C LEU A 140 10.94 -11.97 10.74
N GLY A 141 10.70 -13.25 10.44
CA GLY A 141 11.74 -14.17 9.99
C GLY A 141 12.40 -13.72 8.69
N LEU A 142 11.59 -13.33 7.70
CA LEU A 142 12.07 -12.77 6.44
C LEU A 142 12.82 -11.44 6.65
N ALA A 143 12.29 -10.55 7.49
CA ALA A 143 12.96 -9.28 7.79
C ALA A 143 14.32 -9.46 8.46
N ALA A 144 14.49 -10.48 9.33
CA ALA A 144 15.77 -10.81 9.93
C ALA A 144 16.82 -11.30 8.89
N MET A 145 16.37 -11.73 7.72
CA MET A 145 17.20 -12.10 6.57
C MET A 145 17.27 -10.98 5.50
N GLU A 146 16.72 -9.80 5.78
CA GLU A 146 16.59 -8.67 4.85
C GLU A 146 15.85 -9.04 3.54
N ASP A 147 14.91 -9.99 3.63
CA ASP A 147 14.16 -10.49 2.48
C ASP A 147 12.92 -9.62 2.19
N SER A 148 12.88 -9.03 1.00
CA SER A 148 11.79 -8.15 0.52
C SER A 148 10.87 -8.78 -0.55
N ASP A 149 11.03 -10.06 -0.84
CA ASP A 149 10.30 -10.74 -1.92
C ASP A 149 8.80 -10.90 -1.59
N CYS A 150 8.00 -11.28 -2.59
CA CYS A 150 6.58 -11.51 -2.41
C CYS A 150 6.29 -12.96 -2.00
N TYR A 151 5.39 -13.14 -1.04
CA TYR A 151 4.97 -14.44 -0.53
C TYR A 151 3.46 -14.52 -0.43
N THR A 152 2.96 -15.75 -0.39
CA THR A 152 1.55 -16.10 -0.29
C THR A 152 1.21 -16.60 1.11
N ILE A 153 -0.07 -16.55 1.47
CA ILE A 153 -0.56 -17.14 2.72
C ILE A 153 -0.30 -18.66 2.76
N GLN A 154 -0.29 -19.34 1.62
CA GLN A 154 0.00 -20.78 1.57
C GLN A 154 1.44 -21.08 2.02
N GLU A 155 2.40 -20.23 1.67
CA GLU A 155 3.79 -20.39 2.11
C GLU A 155 3.93 -20.23 3.63
N VAL A 156 3.19 -19.27 4.22
CA VAL A 156 3.10 -19.13 5.68
C VAL A 156 2.54 -20.39 6.32
N VAL A 157 1.43 -20.91 5.79
CA VAL A 157 0.78 -22.12 6.34
C VAL A 157 1.74 -23.32 6.26
N ASN A 158 2.46 -23.49 5.15
CA ASN A 158 3.38 -24.61 4.96
C ASN A 158 4.58 -24.58 5.94
N GLU A 159 5.03 -23.40 6.37
CA GLU A 159 6.13 -23.28 7.34
C GLU A 159 5.69 -23.58 8.78
N PHE A 160 4.46 -23.19 9.14
CA PHE A 160 3.94 -23.29 10.51
C PHE A 160 3.03 -24.50 10.77
N ASP A 161 2.60 -25.23 9.72
CA ASP A 161 1.89 -26.50 9.81
C ASP A 161 2.58 -27.59 8.97
N PRO A 162 3.65 -28.22 9.49
CA PRO A 162 4.32 -29.32 8.82
C PRO A 162 3.48 -30.60 8.95
N THR A 163 2.41 -30.68 8.18
CA THR A 163 1.80 -31.96 7.79
C THR A 163 2.19 -32.17 6.32
N GLU A 164 3.34 -32.79 6.02
CA GLU A 164 3.72 -34.20 6.27
C GLU A 164 5.07 -34.42 6.97
#